data_AF-A0A518G890-F1
#
_entry.id   AF-A0A518G890-F1
#
_cell.length_a   1.000
_cell.length_b   1.000
_cell.length_c   1.000
_cell.angle_alpha   90.00
_cell.angle_beta   90.00
_cell.angle_gamma   90.00
#
_symmetry.space_group_name_H-M   'P 1'
#
loop_
_entity.id
_entity.type
_entity.pdbx_description
1 polymer ?
#
loop_
_entity_poly.entity_id
_entity_poly.type
_entity_poly.pdbx_seq_one_letter_code
_entity_poly.pdbx_strand_id
1 'polypeptide(L)'
;MSPYIKQCAICGQARSDAHPNSRICNSRHCQIAYEVHLNCGRACCVSCGHLLQRTRDSRTPAVCNRSACQQQLASIRSPTAAFCFVCRVYLVNHVASGTVELCGNIVCRRRHAKELTDAHASVKFERREARRQVVNDMVIEQVARIEPDLFSTSLPEVVVLPYLEQKLSSLSSQRRNKFRATVLVMATEAIAIIKRSKHNSTPAPEPDEMGVKSRDAVDTPNTGGSSGDKQPRFYRLNGLACGTCGGMCCKLGCDHAFLNTSLLCRVLDERPGLLADALTDAYMQKIPEETYENSCVYHGIHGCELPREMRAITCNTYLCCSLQLLRNSVDKGESHFLLAASNVCDAEDASPEVYRIRAANDQETILLKSSPSDR
;
A
#
# COMPACT_ATOMS: atom_id res chain seq x y z
N MET A 1 17.48 7.29 -6.93
CA MET A 1 16.43 8.05 -6.22
C MET A 1 16.99 9.42 -5.89
N SER A 2 16.38 10.47 -6.44
CA SER A 2 16.80 11.87 -6.25
C SER A 2 16.78 12.24 -4.76
N PRO A 3 17.80 12.96 -4.24
CA PRO A 3 17.78 13.41 -2.85
C PRO A 3 16.71 14.49 -2.75
N TYR A 4 15.51 14.12 -2.28
CA TYR A 4 14.48 15.09 -1.93
C TYR A 4 15.02 15.96 -0.78
N ILE A 5 15.52 17.14 -1.13
CA ILE A 5 15.89 18.18 -0.18
C ILE A 5 14.62 18.49 0.61
N LYS A 6 14.58 18.06 1.88
CA LYS A 6 13.46 18.34 2.77
C LYS A 6 13.50 19.83 3.10
N GLN A 7 12.66 20.62 2.45
CA GLN A 7 12.51 22.04 2.72
C GLN A 7 11.61 22.27 3.95
N CYS A 8 11.86 23.35 4.68
CA CYS A 8 11.03 23.80 5.79
C CYS A 8 9.62 24.15 5.30
N ALA A 9 8.59 23.61 5.94
CA ALA A 9 7.20 23.89 5.60
C ALA A 9 6.77 25.36 5.82
N ILE A 10 7.57 26.14 6.55
CA ILE A 10 7.29 27.56 6.88
C ILE A 10 8.17 28.50 6.05
N CYS A 11 9.49 28.38 6.09
CA CYS A 11 10.40 29.32 5.40
C CYS A 11 11.00 28.81 4.09
N GLY A 12 10.73 27.56 3.67
CA GLY A 12 11.24 27.00 2.42
C GLY A 12 12.74 26.67 2.38
N GLN A 13 13.52 27.05 3.40
CA GLN A 13 14.95 26.73 3.47
C GLN A 13 15.22 25.24 3.64
N ALA A 14 16.35 24.77 3.12
CA ALA A 14 16.82 23.41 3.30
C ALA A 14 17.00 23.09 4.79
N ARG A 15 16.48 21.94 5.22
CA ARG A 15 16.55 21.52 6.62
C ARG A 15 17.87 20.80 6.87
N SER A 16 18.70 21.33 7.76
CA SER A 16 19.71 20.54 8.47
C SER A 16 18.98 19.75 9.58
N ASP A 17 19.19 18.45 9.64
CA ASP A 17 18.41 17.52 10.45
C ASP A 17 18.34 17.88 11.94
N ALA A 18 17.14 17.70 12.53
CA ALA A 18 17.00 17.56 13.99
C ALA A 18 15.78 16.75 14.45
N HIS A 19 14.79 16.43 13.61
CA HIS A 19 13.79 15.40 13.94
C HIS A 19 13.26 14.74 12.66
N PRO A 20 13.25 13.39 12.56
CA PRO A 20 12.83 12.67 11.35
C PRO A 20 11.37 12.95 10.95
N ASN A 21 10.53 13.33 11.91
CA ASN A 21 9.10 13.59 11.72
C ASN A 21 8.71 15.07 11.76
N SER A 22 9.63 15.97 12.12
CA SER A 22 9.35 17.41 12.05
C SER A 22 9.24 17.84 10.59
N ARG A 23 8.34 18.77 10.23
CA ARG A 23 8.23 19.35 8.88
C ARG A 23 8.79 20.78 8.81
N ILE A 24 9.33 21.30 9.90
CA ILE A 24 9.82 22.68 10.03
C ILE A 24 11.33 22.69 10.33
N CYS A 25 12.01 23.81 10.03
CA CYS A 25 13.42 24.00 10.40
C CYS A 25 13.57 24.49 11.84
N ASN A 26 14.80 24.46 12.36
CA ASN A 26 15.14 24.91 13.71
C ASN A 26 15.19 26.43 13.89
N SER A 27 14.78 27.20 12.89
CA SER A 27 14.63 28.64 13.07
C SER A 27 13.62 28.88 14.19
N ARG A 28 14.03 29.61 15.23
CA ARG A 28 13.16 30.04 16.33
C ARG A 28 11.90 30.74 15.83
N HIS A 29 12.00 31.47 14.71
CA HIS A 29 10.85 32.09 14.05
C HIS A 29 9.86 31.05 13.49
N CYS A 30 10.37 29.98 12.84
CA CYS A 30 9.54 28.89 12.32
C CYS A 30 8.96 28.01 13.44
N GLN A 31 9.72 27.78 14.51
CA GLN A 31 9.25 27.03 15.68
C GLN A 31 8.13 27.80 16.40
N ILE A 32 8.30 29.10 16.65
CA ILE A 32 7.26 29.96 17.22
C ILE A 32 6.03 30.02 16.29
N ALA A 33 6.23 30.18 14.98
CA ALA A 33 5.12 30.18 14.03
C ALA A 33 4.36 28.85 14.05
N TYR A 34 5.05 27.71 14.17
CA TYR A 34 4.44 26.39 14.27
C TYR A 34 3.70 26.17 15.59
N GLU A 35 4.32 26.56 16.73
CA GLU A 35 3.73 26.48 18.07
C GLU A 35 2.48 27.36 18.20
N VAL A 36 2.51 28.56 17.62
CA VAL A 36 1.39 29.50 17.58
C VAL A 36 0.28 29.02 16.63
N HIS A 37 0.61 28.30 15.55
CA HIS A 37 -0.40 27.88 14.57
C HIS A 37 -1.08 26.54 14.84
N LEU A 38 -0.50 25.63 15.63
CA LEU A 38 -1.00 24.25 15.67
C LEU A 38 -1.34 23.69 17.06
N ASN A 39 -0.81 24.19 18.18
CA ASN A 39 -0.81 23.40 19.42
C ASN A 39 -1.16 24.09 20.73
N CYS A 40 -1.72 25.29 20.74
CA CYS A 40 -2.16 25.89 21.99
C CYS A 40 -3.65 26.16 21.93
N GLY A 41 -4.45 25.46 22.74
CA GLY A 41 -5.78 25.90 23.15
C GLY A 41 -5.76 27.22 23.95
N ARG A 42 -4.81 28.12 23.65
CA ARG A 42 -4.66 29.47 24.21
C ARG A 42 -5.29 30.45 23.23
N ALA A 43 -5.97 31.46 23.77
CA ALA A 43 -6.59 32.50 22.96
C ALA A 43 -5.51 33.31 22.22
N CYS A 44 -5.68 33.53 20.92
CA CYS A 44 -4.87 34.44 20.12
C CYS A 44 -5.67 35.69 19.76
N CYS A 45 -4.98 36.81 19.55
CA CYS A 45 -5.56 38.01 18.99
C CYS A 45 -6.04 37.71 17.57
N VAL A 46 -7.34 37.80 17.30
CA VAL A 46 -7.89 37.52 15.97
C VAL A 46 -7.44 38.54 14.91
N SER A 47 -7.00 39.74 15.32
CA SER A 47 -6.47 40.77 14.40
C SER A 47 -5.05 40.46 13.94
N CYS A 48 -4.13 40.11 14.86
CA CYS A 48 -2.69 40.02 14.55
C CYS A 48 -2.05 38.66 14.85
N GLY A 49 -2.81 37.68 15.34
CA GLY A 49 -2.31 36.34 15.67
C GLY A 49 -1.45 36.25 16.94
N HIS A 50 -1.28 37.36 17.68
CA HIS A 50 -0.48 37.37 18.91
C HIS A 50 -1.13 36.56 20.05
N LEU A 51 -0.37 35.71 20.74
CA LEU A 51 -0.85 34.96 21.90
C LEU A 51 -1.37 35.89 22.99
N LEU A 52 -2.56 35.61 23.53
CA LEU A 52 -3.13 36.35 24.65
C LEU A 52 -2.77 35.65 25.96
N GLN A 53 -2.43 36.43 26.98
CA GLN A 53 -2.00 35.92 28.28
C GLN A 53 -3.14 35.32 29.14
N ARG A 54 -4.41 35.40 28.70
CA ARG A 54 -5.57 34.84 29.41
C ARG A 54 -6.48 34.06 28.46
N THR A 55 -6.88 32.87 28.86
CA THR A 55 -8.00 32.12 28.27
C THR A 55 -9.29 32.84 28.62
N ARG A 56 -9.82 33.65 27.70
CA ARG A 56 -11.22 34.12 27.78
C ARG A 56 -12.12 33.12 27.06
N ASP A 57 -13.35 33.01 27.54
CA ASP A 57 -14.38 32.13 26.98
C ASP A 57 -14.43 32.19 25.44
N SER A 58 -14.43 31.00 24.84
CA SER A 58 -14.17 30.71 23.44
C SER A 58 -15.19 31.25 22.43
N ARG A 59 -16.19 32.03 22.88
CA ARG A 59 -17.31 32.50 22.05
C ARG A 59 -17.18 33.92 21.54
N THR A 60 -16.21 34.71 22.01
CA THR A 60 -16.00 36.09 21.53
C THR A 60 -14.62 36.28 20.87
N PRO A 61 -14.54 36.90 19.68
CA PRO A 61 -13.26 37.18 19.03
C PRO A 61 -12.42 38.11 19.92
N ALA A 62 -11.29 37.60 20.43
CA ALA A 62 -10.44 38.33 21.35
C ALA A 62 -9.36 39.11 20.61
N VAL A 63 -9.08 40.34 21.03
CA VAL A 63 -8.12 41.27 20.40
C VAL A 63 -7.13 41.77 21.47
N CYS A 64 -5.84 41.87 21.14
CA CYS A 64 -4.81 42.35 22.08
C CYS A 64 -4.82 43.88 22.25
N ASN A 65 -4.15 44.39 23.27
CA ASN A 65 -4.15 45.82 23.62
C ASN A 65 -3.32 46.72 22.66
N ARG A 66 -2.84 46.22 21.52
CA ARG A 66 -2.13 47.04 20.54
C ARG A 66 -3.14 47.98 19.87
N SER A 67 -2.80 49.27 19.75
CA SER A 67 -3.68 50.30 19.18
C SER A 67 -4.23 49.93 17.81
N ALA A 68 -3.38 49.43 16.90
CA ALA A 68 -3.79 48.95 15.59
C ALA A 68 -4.84 47.81 15.63
N CYS A 69 -4.73 46.90 16.60
CA CYS A 69 -5.68 45.81 16.77
C CYS A 69 -7.00 46.31 17.39
N GLN A 70 -6.93 47.21 18.38
CA GLN A 70 -8.11 47.83 18.98
C GLN A 70 -8.89 48.69 17.98
N GLN A 71 -8.20 49.38 17.08
CA GLN A 71 -8.83 50.14 15.98
C GLN A 71 -9.62 49.24 15.03
N GLN A 72 -9.22 47.97 14.87
CA GLN A 72 -9.94 47.00 14.03
C GLN A 72 -11.10 46.29 14.76
N LEU A 73 -11.28 46.51 16.06
CA LEU A 73 -12.26 45.78 16.89
C LEU A 73 -13.71 45.96 16.39
N ALA A 74 -14.07 47.16 15.93
CA ALA A 74 -15.39 47.43 15.38
C ALA A 74 -15.65 46.61 14.10
N SER A 75 -14.68 46.56 13.21
CA SER A 75 -14.74 45.78 11.97
C SER A 75 -14.78 44.27 12.22
N ILE A 76 -14.04 43.78 13.23
CA ILE A 76 -14.01 42.38 13.66
C ILE A 76 -15.34 41.92 14.26
N ARG A 77 -16.07 42.81 14.94
CA ARG A 77 -17.39 42.53 15.52
C ARG A 77 -18.54 42.73 14.55
N SER A 78 -18.26 43.16 13.32
CA SER A 78 -19.28 43.27 12.29
C SER A 78 -19.89 41.89 11.98
N PRO A 79 -21.20 41.79 11.71
CA PRO A 79 -21.81 40.56 11.19
C PRO A 79 -21.19 40.08 9.87
N THR A 80 -20.57 41.01 9.12
CA THR A 80 -19.87 40.74 7.85
C THR A 80 -18.38 40.44 8.03
N ALA A 81 -17.90 40.37 9.28
CA ALA A 81 -16.51 40.05 9.55
C ALA A 81 -16.21 38.61 9.16
N ALA A 82 -15.18 38.44 8.33
CA ALA A 82 -14.80 37.13 7.86
C ALA A 82 -13.40 36.72 8.36
N PHE A 83 -13.23 35.42 8.59
CA PHE A 83 -12.12 34.86 9.35
C PHE A 83 -11.54 33.67 8.61
N CYS A 84 -10.23 33.51 8.67
CA CYS A 84 -9.60 32.33 8.09
C CYS A 84 -10.17 31.04 8.71
N PHE A 85 -10.66 30.13 7.88
CA PHE A 85 -11.20 28.83 8.27
C PHE A 85 -10.22 28.01 9.13
N VAL A 86 -8.92 28.11 8.82
CA VAL A 86 -7.87 27.32 9.50
C VAL A 86 -7.39 27.97 10.80
N CYS A 87 -6.95 29.24 10.76
CA CYS A 87 -6.31 29.89 11.92
C CYS A 87 -7.17 30.92 12.64
N ARG A 88 -8.40 31.18 12.16
CA ARG A 88 -9.37 32.13 12.73
C ARG A 88 -8.90 33.58 12.83
N VAL A 89 -7.84 33.95 12.11
CA VAL A 89 -7.40 35.35 11.97
C VAL A 89 -8.39 36.11 11.08
N TYR A 90 -8.74 37.32 11.50
CA TYR A 90 -9.60 38.26 10.79
C TYR A 90 -8.98 38.66 9.44
N LEU A 91 -9.79 38.65 8.39
CA LEU A 91 -9.36 38.97 7.03
C LEU A 91 -9.75 40.41 6.71
N VAL A 92 -8.78 41.32 6.64
CA VAL A 92 -9.02 42.76 6.45
C VAL A 92 -9.58 43.09 5.06
N ASN A 93 -9.17 42.33 4.04
CA ASN A 93 -9.63 42.47 2.66
C ASN A 93 -10.07 41.09 2.17
N HIS A 94 -11.38 40.83 2.12
CA HIS A 94 -11.92 39.59 1.57
C HIS A 94 -11.78 39.61 0.05
N VAL A 95 -10.68 39.07 -0.48
CA VAL A 95 -10.70 38.56 -1.84
C VAL A 95 -11.29 37.16 -1.72
N ALA A 96 -12.59 37.03 -2.02
CA ALA A 96 -13.29 35.75 -2.05
C ALA A 96 -12.64 34.85 -3.13
N SER A 97 -11.60 34.13 -2.74
CA SER A 97 -10.92 33.15 -3.58
C SER A 97 -11.56 31.79 -3.35
N GLY A 98 -12.79 31.60 -3.85
CA GLY A 98 -13.49 30.30 -3.84
C GLY A 98 -14.48 30.11 -2.70
N THR A 99 -14.69 28.85 -2.29
CA THR A 99 -15.77 28.40 -1.38
C THR A 99 -15.47 28.55 0.11
N VAL A 100 -14.23 28.88 0.51
CA VAL A 100 -13.81 28.98 1.91
C VAL A 100 -12.87 30.17 2.12
N GLU A 101 -13.05 30.87 3.25
CA GLU A 101 -12.23 32.02 3.63
C GLU A 101 -10.86 31.60 4.17
N LEU A 102 -9.77 32.00 3.50
CA LEU A 102 -8.40 31.68 3.92
C LEU A 102 -7.51 32.91 3.94
N CYS A 103 -6.63 33.00 4.94
CA CYS A 103 -5.57 34.02 4.96
C CYS A 103 -4.45 33.70 3.95
N GLY A 104 -3.57 34.68 3.72
CA GLY A 104 -2.39 34.53 2.87
C GLY A 104 -1.30 33.58 3.40
N ASN A 105 -1.44 33.07 4.64
CA ASN A 105 -0.42 32.23 5.25
C ASN A 105 -0.32 30.86 4.55
N ILE A 106 0.89 30.50 4.10
CA ILE A 106 1.18 29.25 3.38
C ILE A 106 0.82 27.99 4.19
N VAL A 107 0.90 28.04 5.52
CA VAL A 107 0.56 26.91 6.39
C VAL A 107 -0.95 26.67 6.38
N CYS A 108 -1.77 27.73 6.48
CA CYS A 108 -3.22 27.63 6.38
C CYS A 108 -3.65 27.13 5.01
N ARG A 109 -3.05 27.66 3.93
CA ARG A 109 -3.35 27.19 2.56
C ARG A 109 -2.98 25.73 2.36
N ARG A 110 -1.80 25.29 2.81
CA ARG A 110 -1.36 23.88 2.72
C ARG A 110 -2.23 22.94 3.55
N ARG A 111 -2.66 23.36 4.74
CA ARG A 111 -3.56 22.55 5.59
C ARG A 111 -4.93 22.39 4.95
N HIS A 112 -5.54 23.48 4.47
CA HIS A 112 -6.82 23.39 3.78
C HIS A 112 -6.73 22.56 2.50
N ALA A 113 -5.65 22.73 1.71
CA ALA A 113 -5.42 21.90 0.52
C ALA A 113 -5.29 20.41 0.87
N LYS A 114 -4.61 20.09 1.99
CA LYS A 114 -4.54 18.72 2.52
C LYS A 114 -5.92 18.22 2.96
N GLU A 115 -6.68 19.00 3.72
CA GLU A 115 -8.04 18.63 4.15
C GLU A 115 -8.98 18.40 2.96
N LEU A 116 -8.90 19.21 1.90
CA LEU A 116 -9.63 18.99 0.65
C LEU A 116 -9.19 17.69 -0.05
N THR A 117 -7.88 17.45 -0.11
CA THR A 117 -7.32 16.22 -0.72
C THR A 117 -7.76 14.99 0.06
N ASP A 118 -7.70 15.04 1.39
CA ASP A 118 -8.12 13.96 2.29
C ASP A 118 -9.64 13.74 2.17
N ALA A 119 -10.45 14.81 2.14
CA ALA A 119 -11.89 14.71 1.96
C ALA A 119 -12.27 14.10 0.59
N HIS A 120 -11.63 14.53 -0.49
CA HIS A 120 -11.83 13.94 -1.82
C HIS A 120 -11.39 12.47 -1.85
N ALA A 121 -10.30 12.12 -1.17
CA ALA A 121 -9.85 10.75 -1.06
C ALA A 121 -10.85 9.88 -0.28
N SER A 122 -11.43 10.38 0.81
CA SER A 122 -12.46 9.68 1.59
C SER A 122 -13.72 9.44 0.78
N VAL A 123 -14.25 10.47 0.11
CA VAL A 123 -15.43 10.32 -0.76
C VAL A 123 -15.16 9.31 -1.90
N LYS A 124 -13.97 9.36 -2.50
CA LYS A 124 -13.56 8.38 -3.53
C LYS A 124 -13.48 6.97 -2.96
N PHE A 125 -12.97 6.82 -1.74
CA PHE A 125 -12.88 5.53 -1.05
C PHE A 125 -14.27 4.96 -0.76
N GLU A 126 -15.16 5.74 -0.15
CA GLU A 126 -16.55 5.34 0.14
C GLU A 126 -17.30 4.93 -1.13
N ARG A 127 -17.17 5.73 -2.21
CA ARG A 127 -17.78 5.40 -3.51
C ARG A 127 -17.25 4.08 -4.07
N ARG A 128 -15.95 3.83 -3.98
CA ARG A 128 -15.33 2.58 -4.44
C ARG A 128 -15.78 1.38 -3.60
N GLU A 129 -15.89 1.55 -2.28
CA GLU A 129 -16.36 0.50 -1.37
C GLU A 129 -17.83 0.15 -1.62
N ALA A 130 -18.72 1.16 -1.74
CA ALA A 130 -20.13 0.94 -2.07
C ALA A 130 -20.29 0.22 -3.41
N ARG A 131 -19.51 0.62 -4.44
CA ARG A 131 -19.53 -0.04 -5.75
C ARG A 131 -19.04 -1.48 -5.67
N ARG A 132 -17.97 -1.74 -4.92
CA ARG A 132 -17.45 -3.09 -4.70
C ARG A 132 -18.49 -3.98 -4.04
N GLN A 133 -19.25 -3.47 -3.06
CA GLN A 133 -20.32 -4.24 -2.43
C GLN A 133 -21.38 -4.67 -3.47
N VAL A 134 -21.83 -3.74 -4.31
CA VAL A 134 -22.77 -4.05 -5.41
C VAL A 134 -22.20 -5.11 -6.37
N VAL A 135 -20.92 -4.99 -6.75
CA VAL A 135 -20.26 -5.99 -7.61
C VAL A 135 -20.22 -7.36 -6.92
N ASN A 136 -19.88 -7.41 -5.64
CA ASN A 136 -19.86 -8.65 -4.87
C ASN A 136 -21.25 -9.30 -4.83
N ASP A 137 -22.30 -8.54 -4.54
CA ASP A 137 -23.68 -9.04 -4.47
C ASP A 137 -24.12 -9.62 -5.84
N MET A 138 -23.81 -8.92 -6.94
CA MET A 138 -24.10 -9.39 -8.30
C MET A 138 -23.32 -10.66 -8.66
N VAL A 139 -22.07 -10.78 -8.23
CA VAL A 139 -21.25 -11.98 -8.44
C VAL A 139 -21.81 -13.15 -7.63
N ILE A 140 -22.16 -12.93 -6.35
CA ILE A 140 -22.79 -13.94 -5.50
C ILE A 140 -24.07 -14.47 -6.16
N GLU A 141 -24.94 -13.58 -6.63
CA GLU A 141 -26.18 -13.97 -7.32
C GLU A 141 -25.89 -14.78 -8.60
N GLN A 142 -24.89 -14.39 -9.38
CA GLN A 142 -24.49 -15.15 -10.58
C GLN A 142 -23.98 -16.54 -10.22
N VAL A 143 -23.08 -16.66 -9.24
CA VAL A 143 -22.52 -17.96 -8.88
C VAL A 143 -23.59 -18.86 -8.25
N ALA A 144 -24.49 -18.33 -7.44
CA ALA A 144 -25.62 -19.08 -6.88
C ALA A 144 -26.59 -19.60 -7.95
N ARG A 145 -26.74 -18.89 -9.07
CA ARG A 145 -27.53 -19.38 -10.22
C ARG A 145 -26.81 -20.46 -11.03
N ILE A 146 -25.50 -20.38 -11.16
CA ILE A 146 -24.71 -21.29 -12.00
C ILE A 146 -24.40 -22.59 -11.24
N GLU A 147 -23.99 -22.46 -9.98
CA GLU A 147 -23.61 -23.57 -9.10
C GLU A 147 -24.37 -23.48 -7.75
N PRO A 148 -25.68 -23.79 -7.72
CA PRO A 148 -26.50 -23.67 -6.52
C PRO A 148 -26.01 -24.59 -5.39
N ASP A 149 -25.42 -25.74 -5.74
CA ASP A 149 -24.95 -26.73 -4.78
C ASP A 149 -23.82 -26.18 -3.88
N LEU A 150 -23.04 -25.21 -4.35
CA LEU A 150 -22.00 -24.54 -3.57
C LEU A 150 -22.56 -23.70 -2.41
N PHE A 151 -23.86 -23.37 -2.44
CA PHE A 151 -24.56 -22.60 -1.41
C PHE A 151 -25.50 -23.48 -0.56
N SER A 152 -25.63 -24.76 -0.88
CA SER A 152 -26.61 -25.67 -0.28
C SER A 152 -26.38 -25.98 1.21
N THR A 153 -25.10 -26.05 1.62
CA THR A 153 -24.71 -26.51 2.97
C THR A 153 -24.38 -25.37 3.92
N SER A 154 -23.72 -24.33 3.41
CA SER A 154 -23.35 -23.13 4.16
C SER A 154 -23.10 -21.99 3.18
N LEU A 155 -23.50 -20.77 3.52
CA LEU A 155 -23.18 -19.59 2.70
C LEU A 155 -21.66 -19.35 2.73
N PRO A 156 -20.94 -19.50 1.60
CA PRO A 156 -19.52 -19.25 1.57
C PRO A 156 -19.23 -17.75 1.54
N GLU A 157 -18.12 -17.35 2.14
CA GLU A 157 -17.54 -16.02 1.91
C GLU A 157 -17.02 -15.96 0.47
N VAL A 158 -17.66 -15.12 -0.37
CA VAL A 158 -17.28 -14.97 -1.78
C VAL A 158 -16.24 -13.88 -1.93
N VAL A 159 -15.07 -14.25 -2.44
CA VAL A 159 -13.98 -13.32 -2.76
C VAL A 159 -13.94 -13.10 -4.27
N VAL A 160 -14.26 -11.87 -4.69
CA VAL A 160 -14.21 -11.45 -6.09
C VAL A 160 -12.79 -11.08 -6.49
N LEU A 161 -12.28 -11.75 -7.52
CA LEU A 161 -10.94 -11.62 -8.08
C LEU A 161 -11.01 -10.99 -9.47
N PRO A 162 -10.01 -10.21 -9.90
CA PRO A 162 -9.91 -9.85 -11.29
C PRO A 162 -9.66 -11.11 -12.14
N TYR A 163 -10.33 -11.20 -13.27
CA TYR A 163 -10.07 -12.20 -14.30
C TYR A 163 -9.08 -11.63 -15.31
N LEU A 164 -7.97 -12.32 -15.50
CA LEU A 164 -7.10 -12.14 -16.65
C LEU A 164 -7.18 -13.39 -17.49
N GLU A 165 -7.66 -13.22 -18.72
CA GLU A 165 -7.62 -14.29 -19.68
C GLU A 165 -6.16 -14.62 -20.04
N GLN A 166 -5.80 -15.88 -19.82
CA GLN A 166 -4.50 -16.43 -20.14
C GLN A 166 -4.68 -17.90 -20.48
N LYS A 167 -3.99 -18.34 -21.53
CA LYS A 167 -3.82 -19.74 -21.85
C LYS A 167 -2.80 -20.37 -20.91
N LEU A 168 -3.11 -21.58 -20.44
CA LEU A 168 -2.18 -22.44 -19.72
C LEU A 168 -1.45 -23.31 -20.76
N SER A 169 -0.12 -23.27 -20.76
CA SER A 169 0.68 -24.09 -21.67
C SER A 169 2.09 -24.31 -21.14
N SER A 170 2.79 -25.28 -21.71
CA SER A 170 4.20 -25.52 -21.41
C SER A 170 5.05 -24.29 -21.71
N LEU A 171 5.92 -23.90 -20.78
CA LEU A 171 6.82 -22.78 -20.97
C LEU A 171 7.74 -23.02 -22.18
N SER A 172 7.72 -22.11 -23.16
CA SER A 172 8.52 -22.26 -24.39
C SER A 172 10.01 -22.37 -24.09
N SER A 173 10.73 -23.16 -24.89
CA SER A 173 12.18 -23.36 -24.74
C SER A 173 12.95 -22.03 -24.74
N GLN A 174 12.52 -21.06 -25.55
CA GLN A 174 13.11 -19.72 -25.59
C GLN A 174 12.98 -19.00 -24.24
N ARG A 175 11.77 -18.96 -23.65
CA ARG A 175 11.54 -18.33 -22.35
C ARG A 175 12.27 -19.07 -21.23
N ARG A 176 12.24 -20.42 -21.25
CA ARG A 176 12.95 -21.27 -20.29
C ARG A 176 14.46 -21.01 -20.31
N ASN A 177 15.06 -20.92 -21.49
CA ASN A 177 16.50 -20.64 -21.64
C ASN A 177 16.87 -19.22 -21.21
N LYS A 178 16.05 -18.22 -21.59
CA LYS A 178 16.24 -16.83 -21.15
C LYS A 178 16.17 -16.69 -19.64
N PHE A 179 15.19 -17.33 -19.01
CA PHE A 179 15.05 -17.33 -17.56
C PHE A 179 16.25 -18.02 -16.88
N ARG A 180 16.66 -19.20 -17.38
CA ARG A 180 17.86 -19.92 -16.88
C ARG A 180 19.10 -19.04 -16.91
N ALA A 181 19.37 -18.38 -18.04
CA ALA A 181 20.52 -17.49 -18.19
C ALA A 181 20.47 -16.32 -17.19
N THR A 182 19.27 -15.75 -17.00
CA THR A 182 19.03 -14.64 -16.08
C THR A 182 19.28 -15.05 -14.62
N VAL A 183 18.79 -16.22 -14.20
CA VAL A 183 19.04 -16.76 -12.85
C VAL A 183 20.52 -17.09 -12.65
N LEU A 184 21.19 -17.66 -13.66
CA LEU A 184 22.61 -18.00 -13.57
C LEU A 184 23.50 -16.76 -13.36
N VAL A 185 23.20 -15.66 -14.07
CA VAL A 185 23.90 -14.38 -13.86
C VAL A 185 23.71 -13.92 -12.42
N MET A 186 22.46 -13.86 -11.92
CA MET A 186 22.20 -13.46 -10.53
C MET A 186 22.86 -14.38 -9.51
N ALA A 187 22.88 -15.69 -9.75
CA ALA A 187 23.48 -16.67 -8.84
C ALA A 187 25.01 -16.50 -8.76
N THR A 188 25.64 -16.26 -9.91
CA THR A 188 27.08 -16.00 -10.01
C THR A 188 27.45 -14.71 -9.29
N GLU A 189 26.68 -13.64 -9.50
CA GLU A 189 26.86 -12.37 -8.79
C GLU A 189 26.68 -12.54 -7.27
N ALA A 190 25.65 -13.26 -6.83
CA ALA A 190 25.37 -13.49 -5.42
C ALA A 190 26.53 -14.23 -4.72
N ILE A 191 27.08 -15.27 -5.35
CA ILE A 191 28.24 -15.99 -4.84
C ILE A 191 29.47 -15.08 -4.77
N ALA A 192 29.69 -14.23 -5.77
CA ALA A 192 30.80 -13.28 -5.75
C ALA A 192 30.68 -12.27 -4.60
N ILE A 193 29.46 -11.80 -4.31
CA ILE A 193 29.17 -10.91 -3.17
C ILE A 193 29.49 -11.61 -1.85
N ILE A 194 29.01 -12.83 -1.65
CA ILE A 194 29.25 -13.62 -0.42
C ILE A 194 30.73 -13.95 -0.23
N LYS A 195 31.46 -14.26 -1.31
CA LYS A 195 32.91 -14.49 -1.23
C LYS A 195 33.65 -13.22 -0.79
N ARG A 196 33.31 -12.06 -1.37
CA ARG A 196 33.93 -10.77 -1.00
C ARG A 196 33.64 -10.38 0.45
N SER A 197 32.42 -10.61 0.94
CA SER A 197 32.08 -10.33 2.34
C SER A 197 32.85 -11.23 3.31
N LYS A 198 33.05 -12.52 2.98
CA LYS A 198 33.87 -13.44 3.79
C LYS A 198 35.36 -13.08 3.77
N HIS A 199 35.91 -12.66 2.62
CA HIS A 199 37.32 -12.27 2.50
C HIS A 199 37.68 -10.93 3.15
N ASN A 200 36.71 -10.05 3.39
CA ASN A 200 36.92 -8.77 4.09
C ASN A 200 36.81 -8.87 5.63
N SER A 201 36.86 -10.08 6.19
CA SER A 201 36.81 -10.30 7.64
C SER A 201 38.21 -10.18 8.29
N THR A 202 38.75 -8.96 8.33
CA THR A 202 39.71 -8.55 9.38
C THR A 202 38.89 -7.82 10.44
N PRO A 203 39.08 -8.03 11.76
CA PRO A 203 38.27 -7.34 12.76
C PRO A 203 38.71 -5.87 12.82
N ALA A 204 38.01 -5.03 12.04
CA ALA A 204 38.03 -3.59 12.21
C ALA A 204 37.04 -3.22 13.32
N PRO A 205 37.38 -2.28 14.22
CA PRO A 205 36.46 -1.84 15.26
C PRO A 205 35.22 -1.21 14.60
N GLU A 206 34.05 -1.51 15.16
CA GLU A 206 32.79 -1.00 14.65
C GLU A 206 32.83 0.52 14.50
N PRO A 207 32.51 1.08 13.32
CA PRO A 207 32.20 2.49 13.23
C PRO A 207 30.82 2.69 13.84
N ASP A 208 30.81 3.36 14.99
CA ASP A 208 29.65 3.84 15.73
C ASP A 208 28.46 4.21 14.82
N GLU A 209 27.35 3.59 15.17
CA GLU A 209 25.97 3.98 14.94
C GLU A 209 25.74 5.46 14.53
N MET A 210 25.65 5.72 13.23
CA MET A 210 24.92 6.90 12.76
C MET A 210 24.12 6.57 11.49
N GLY A 211 22.86 6.19 11.70
CA GLY A 211 21.82 6.50 10.70
C GLY A 211 20.69 5.48 10.50
N VAL A 212 20.77 4.28 11.07
CA VAL A 212 19.57 3.42 11.18
C VAL A 212 18.79 3.91 12.39
N LYS A 213 17.97 4.94 12.17
CA LYS A 213 16.83 5.18 13.06
C LYS A 213 16.04 3.88 13.05
N SER A 214 15.93 3.26 14.22
CA SER A 214 14.96 2.22 14.52
C SER A 214 13.62 2.63 13.93
N ARG A 215 13.33 2.13 12.72
CA ARG A 215 11.96 1.97 12.28
C ARG A 215 11.50 0.78 13.09
N ASP A 216 10.57 1.08 13.97
CA ASP A 216 9.55 0.18 14.50
C ASP A 216 9.66 -1.20 13.88
N ALA A 217 9.97 -2.18 14.74
CA ALA A 217 9.85 -3.61 14.51
C ALA A 217 9.33 -3.94 13.11
N VAL A 218 10.25 -4.35 12.22
CA VAL A 218 9.86 -5.36 11.24
C VAL A 218 9.20 -6.44 12.08
N ASP A 219 7.89 -6.64 11.87
CA ASP A 219 7.12 -7.76 12.41
C ASP A 219 7.88 -9.03 12.04
N THR A 220 8.84 -9.36 12.89
CA THR A 220 9.32 -10.69 13.09
C THR A 220 8.06 -11.41 13.57
N PRO A 221 7.58 -12.47 12.92
CA PRO A 221 6.34 -13.11 13.33
C PRO A 221 6.52 -13.48 14.79
N ASN A 222 5.78 -12.78 15.64
CA ASN A 222 5.87 -12.90 17.08
C ASN A 222 5.53 -14.36 17.40
N THR A 223 6.53 -15.16 17.73
CA THR A 223 6.39 -16.49 18.32
C THR A 223 5.90 -16.29 19.75
N GLY A 224 4.60 -15.97 19.87
CA GLY A 224 3.99 -15.62 21.15
C GLY A 224 2.57 -15.09 20.98
N GLY A 225 1.65 -15.93 20.52
CA GLY A 225 0.21 -15.61 20.54
C GLY A 225 -0.62 -16.41 19.55
N SER A 226 -1.05 -17.62 19.94
CA SER A 226 -2.24 -18.33 19.43
C SER A 226 -2.64 -18.13 17.95
N SER A 227 -1.71 -18.32 17.01
CA SER A 227 -1.89 -18.02 15.57
C SER A 227 -1.48 -19.15 14.61
N GLY A 228 -1.17 -20.34 15.14
CA GLY A 228 -0.57 -21.45 14.39
C GLY A 228 -1.38 -21.97 13.19
N ASP A 229 -2.70 -21.75 13.15
CA ASP A 229 -3.58 -22.35 12.12
C ASP A 229 -4.00 -21.36 11.01
N LYS A 230 -4.08 -20.05 11.30
CA LYS A 230 -4.60 -19.05 10.35
C LYS A 230 -3.61 -18.65 9.25
N GLN A 231 -2.31 -18.62 9.56
CA GLN A 231 -1.26 -18.22 8.61
C GLN A 231 -1.08 -19.24 7.47
N PRO A 232 -0.94 -20.56 7.77
CA PRO A 232 -0.86 -21.58 6.72
C PRO A 232 -2.11 -21.59 5.83
N ARG A 233 -3.30 -21.43 6.42
CA ARG A 233 -4.57 -21.40 5.69
C ARG A 233 -4.66 -20.23 4.70
N PHE A 234 -4.30 -19.03 5.12
CA PHE A 234 -4.28 -17.86 4.22
C PHE A 234 -3.34 -18.08 3.03
N TYR A 235 -2.15 -18.64 3.25
CA TYR A 235 -1.20 -18.85 2.16
C TYR A 235 -1.68 -19.87 1.13
N ARG A 236 -2.38 -20.93 1.56
CA ARG A 236 -3.07 -21.85 0.66
C ARG A 236 -4.13 -21.13 -0.17
N LEU A 237 -5.03 -20.40 0.48
CA LEU A 237 -6.11 -19.66 -0.21
C LEU A 237 -5.58 -18.60 -1.16
N ASN A 238 -4.48 -17.92 -0.80
CA ASN A 238 -3.80 -16.95 -1.64
C ASN A 238 -3.27 -17.60 -2.93
N GLY A 239 -2.64 -18.78 -2.84
CA GLY A 239 -2.22 -19.54 -4.02
C GLY A 239 -3.40 -19.85 -4.96
N LEU A 240 -4.47 -20.41 -4.41
CA LEU A 240 -5.69 -20.72 -5.16
C LEU A 240 -6.28 -19.46 -5.83
N ALA A 241 -6.37 -18.35 -5.10
CA ALA A 241 -6.87 -17.08 -5.61
C ALA A 241 -6.01 -16.51 -6.74
N CYS A 242 -4.68 -16.58 -6.61
CA CYS A 242 -3.76 -16.18 -7.68
C CYS A 242 -3.98 -17.00 -8.95
N GLY A 243 -4.11 -18.34 -8.81
CA GLY A 243 -4.39 -19.23 -9.93
C GLY A 243 -5.75 -18.96 -10.58
N THR A 244 -6.80 -18.74 -9.79
CA THR A 244 -8.14 -18.42 -10.28
C THR A 244 -8.18 -17.09 -11.04
N CYS A 245 -7.42 -16.10 -10.58
CA CYS A 245 -7.29 -14.78 -11.22
C CYS A 245 -6.64 -14.83 -12.62
N GLY A 246 -5.78 -15.81 -12.90
CA GLY A 246 -5.02 -15.83 -14.15
C GLY A 246 -3.84 -14.85 -14.17
N GLY A 247 -3.44 -14.28 -13.03
CA GLY A 247 -2.13 -13.64 -12.90
C GLY A 247 -2.05 -12.17 -13.30
N MET A 248 -3.08 -11.37 -12.96
CA MET A 248 -3.12 -9.92 -13.20
C MET A 248 -1.87 -9.17 -12.68
N CYS A 249 -1.38 -9.52 -11.49
CA CYS A 249 -0.14 -8.96 -10.95
C CYS A 249 1.11 -9.73 -11.43
N CYS A 250 0.99 -11.05 -11.59
CA CYS A 250 2.08 -11.94 -11.98
C CYS A 250 2.62 -11.67 -13.39
N LYS A 251 1.81 -11.07 -14.29
CA LYS A 251 2.25 -10.65 -15.63
C LYS A 251 3.47 -9.73 -15.61
N LEU A 252 3.61 -8.92 -14.57
CA LEU A 252 4.75 -8.02 -14.38
C LEU A 252 6.04 -8.77 -14.01
N GLY A 253 5.94 -10.03 -13.58
CA GLY A 253 7.10 -10.87 -13.27
C GLY A 253 7.71 -11.54 -14.49
N CYS A 254 6.90 -11.85 -15.51
CA CYS A 254 7.32 -12.39 -16.81
C CYS A 254 8.51 -13.38 -16.71
N ASP A 255 9.56 -13.16 -17.51
CA ASP A 255 10.77 -13.99 -17.58
C ASP A 255 11.82 -13.66 -16.50
N HIS A 256 11.49 -12.87 -15.47
CA HIS A 256 12.43 -12.55 -14.38
C HIS A 256 11.89 -12.92 -13.00
N ALA A 257 10.61 -13.25 -12.86
CA ALA A 257 9.94 -13.70 -11.64
C ALA A 257 10.17 -12.79 -10.41
N PHE A 258 10.41 -11.49 -10.65
CA PHE A 258 10.86 -10.51 -9.64
C PHE A 258 12.12 -10.91 -8.85
N LEU A 259 12.85 -11.93 -9.29
CA LEU A 259 14.10 -12.35 -8.69
C LEU A 259 15.15 -11.25 -8.87
N ASN A 260 16.05 -11.17 -7.90
CA ASN A 260 17.19 -10.26 -7.93
C ASN A 260 18.35 -10.86 -7.13
N THR A 261 19.56 -10.35 -7.36
CA THR A 261 20.78 -10.86 -6.74
C THR A 261 20.72 -10.87 -5.20
N SER A 262 20.14 -9.85 -4.57
CA SER A 262 20.00 -9.79 -3.10
C SER A 262 19.13 -10.92 -2.53
N LEU A 263 18.08 -11.32 -3.24
CA LEU A 263 17.28 -12.48 -2.88
C LEU A 263 18.10 -13.77 -2.95
N LEU A 264 18.90 -13.96 -4.01
CA LEU A 264 19.73 -15.15 -4.14
C LEU A 264 20.83 -15.20 -3.07
N CYS A 265 21.38 -14.06 -2.64
CA CYS A 265 22.27 -14.01 -1.48
C CYS A 265 21.59 -14.60 -0.23
N ARG A 266 20.37 -14.17 0.08
CA ARG A 266 19.61 -14.70 1.24
C ARG A 266 19.40 -16.21 1.15
N VAL A 267 19.07 -16.74 -0.03
CA VAL A 267 18.89 -18.18 -0.23
C VAL A 267 20.21 -18.95 -0.04
N LEU A 268 21.34 -18.36 -0.45
CA LEU A 268 22.68 -18.94 -0.26
C LEU A 268 23.16 -18.86 1.20
N ASP A 269 22.72 -17.86 1.97
CA ASP A 269 23.01 -17.78 3.40
C ASP A 269 22.36 -18.97 4.15
N GLU A 270 21.16 -19.37 3.74
CA GLU A 270 20.46 -20.56 4.26
C GLU A 270 21.01 -21.88 3.70
N ARG A 271 21.81 -21.84 2.61
CA ARG A 271 22.40 -23.02 1.94
C ARG A 271 23.88 -22.80 1.61
N PRO A 272 24.76 -22.75 2.64
CA PRO A 272 26.17 -22.45 2.43
C PRO A 272 26.85 -23.47 1.52
N GLY A 273 27.67 -22.99 0.58
CA GLY A 273 28.46 -23.84 -0.32
C GLY A 273 27.73 -24.28 -1.59
N LEU A 274 26.47 -23.91 -1.78
CA LEU A 274 25.74 -24.17 -3.02
C LEU A 274 26.36 -23.40 -4.20
N LEU A 275 26.61 -24.09 -5.31
CA LEU A 275 27.20 -23.51 -6.53
C LEU A 275 26.15 -22.78 -7.38
N ALA A 276 26.60 -21.89 -8.27
CA ALA A 276 25.73 -21.07 -9.11
C ALA A 276 24.80 -21.93 -9.99
N ASP A 277 25.36 -22.96 -10.64
CA ASP A 277 24.59 -23.89 -11.48
C ASP A 277 23.59 -24.69 -10.65
N ALA A 278 23.99 -25.18 -9.47
CA ALA A 278 23.12 -25.93 -8.59
C ALA A 278 21.96 -25.07 -8.04
N LEU A 279 22.22 -23.80 -7.69
CA LEU A 279 21.18 -22.85 -7.31
C LEU A 279 20.24 -22.56 -8.49
N THR A 280 20.80 -22.37 -9.69
CA THR A 280 20.02 -22.17 -10.91
C THR A 280 19.11 -23.36 -11.18
N ASP A 281 19.63 -24.59 -11.12
CA ASP A 281 18.87 -25.82 -11.28
C ASP A 281 17.76 -25.95 -10.25
N ALA A 282 18.02 -25.59 -8.98
CA ALA A 282 17.00 -25.58 -7.94
C ALA A 282 15.83 -24.63 -8.26
N TYR A 283 16.09 -23.48 -8.88
CA TYR A 283 15.04 -22.56 -9.35
C TYR A 283 14.34 -23.08 -10.62
N MET A 284 15.08 -23.67 -11.56
CA MET A 284 14.52 -24.21 -12.81
C MET A 284 13.60 -25.42 -12.58
N GLN A 285 13.89 -26.24 -11.57
CA GLN A 285 13.07 -27.40 -11.17
C GLN A 285 11.73 -27.00 -10.55
N LYS A 286 11.52 -25.73 -10.18
CA LYS A 286 10.27 -25.23 -9.62
C LYS A 286 9.32 -24.62 -10.66
N ILE A 287 9.72 -24.62 -11.93
CA ILE A 287 8.83 -24.21 -13.02
C ILE A 287 7.82 -25.35 -13.25
N PRO A 288 6.50 -25.09 -13.17
CA PRO A 288 5.51 -26.11 -13.45
C PRO A 288 5.58 -26.67 -14.86
N GLU A 289 4.93 -27.81 -15.07
CA GLU A 289 4.71 -28.36 -16.42
C GLU A 289 3.96 -27.37 -17.31
N GLU A 290 2.93 -26.71 -16.76
CA GLU A 290 2.17 -25.68 -17.45
C GLU A 290 2.15 -24.34 -16.70
N THR A 291 2.37 -23.28 -17.45
CA THR A 291 2.40 -21.89 -16.96
C THR A 291 1.42 -21.05 -17.75
N TYR A 292 0.93 -19.96 -17.16
CA TYR A 292 0.17 -18.97 -17.92
C TYR A 292 1.08 -18.20 -18.89
N GLU A 293 0.73 -18.17 -20.18
CA GLU A 293 1.62 -17.74 -21.28
C GLU A 293 2.17 -16.32 -21.14
N ASN A 294 1.41 -15.36 -20.61
CA ASN A 294 1.85 -13.98 -20.40
C ASN A 294 2.01 -13.64 -18.92
N SER A 295 2.38 -14.65 -18.12
CA SER A 295 2.60 -14.52 -16.68
C SER A 295 4.04 -14.85 -16.27
N CYS A 296 4.31 -14.71 -14.98
CA CYS A 296 5.54 -15.17 -14.36
C CYS A 296 5.76 -16.67 -14.62
N VAL A 297 7.00 -17.07 -14.88
CA VAL A 297 7.39 -18.48 -15.15
C VAL A 297 7.01 -19.48 -14.05
N TYR A 298 6.67 -19.03 -12.85
CA TYR A 298 6.24 -19.89 -11.74
C TYR A 298 4.72 -19.92 -11.54
N HIS A 299 3.95 -19.24 -12.39
CA HIS A 299 2.52 -19.09 -12.22
C HIS A 299 1.75 -20.17 -13.00
N GLY A 300 1.33 -21.21 -12.27
CA GLY A 300 0.49 -22.30 -12.76
C GLY A 300 -0.96 -22.21 -12.28
N ILE A 301 -1.74 -23.26 -12.52
CA ILE A 301 -3.18 -23.30 -12.23
C ILE A 301 -3.51 -23.18 -10.72
N HIS A 302 -2.59 -23.58 -9.84
CA HIS A 302 -2.73 -23.48 -8.38
C HIS A 302 -2.06 -22.22 -7.79
N GLY A 303 -1.68 -21.27 -8.66
CA GLY A 303 -0.96 -20.06 -8.28
C GLY A 303 0.54 -20.19 -8.46
N CYS A 304 1.32 -19.59 -7.57
CA CYS A 304 2.77 -19.64 -7.66
C CYS A 304 3.32 -20.96 -7.09
N GLU A 305 4.06 -21.71 -7.90
CA GLU A 305 4.67 -23.00 -7.49
C GLU A 305 6.04 -22.87 -6.84
N LEU A 306 6.65 -21.69 -6.92
CA LEU A 306 7.88 -21.40 -6.20
C LEU A 306 7.61 -21.39 -4.68
N PRO A 307 8.36 -22.12 -3.84
CA PRO A 307 8.21 -22.05 -2.39
C PRO A 307 8.43 -20.63 -1.84
N ARG A 308 7.74 -20.26 -0.76
CA ARG A 308 7.76 -18.88 -0.23
C ARG A 308 9.16 -18.42 0.15
N GLU A 309 10.00 -19.33 0.61
CA GLU A 309 11.38 -19.09 1.02
C GLU A 309 12.24 -18.68 -0.18
N MET A 310 11.89 -19.14 -1.39
CA MET A 310 12.57 -18.85 -2.65
C MET A 310 11.97 -17.66 -3.41
N ARG A 311 10.76 -17.21 -3.04
CA ARG A 311 10.06 -16.09 -3.68
C ARG A 311 10.74 -14.75 -3.39
N ALA A 312 10.61 -13.83 -4.34
CA ALA A 312 10.96 -12.42 -4.15
C ALA A 312 10.16 -11.81 -2.98
N ILE A 313 10.77 -10.82 -2.30
CA ILE A 313 10.12 -10.09 -1.20
C ILE A 313 8.76 -9.56 -1.65
N THR A 314 8.70 -8.91 -2.82
CA THR A 314 7.46 -8.41 -3.41
C THR A 314 6.40 -9.49 -3.53
N CYS A 315 6.75 -10.71 -3.96
CA CYS A 315 5.80 -11.82 -4.08
C CYS A 315 5.31 -12.35 -2.72
N ASN A 316 6.09 -12.13 -1.66
CA ASN A 316 5.73 -12.54 -0.30
C ASN A 316 4.89 -11.49 0.45
N THR A 317 5.05 -10.21 0.12
CA THR A 317 4.46 -9.08 0.85
C THR A 317 3.31 -8.39 0.11
N TYR A 318 3.29 -8.44 -1.22
CA TYR A 318 2.25 -7.79 -2.00
C TYR A 318 0.93 -8.56 -1.92
N LEU A 319 -0.15 -7.86 -1.55
CA LEU A 319 -1.53 -8.33 -1.63
C LEU A 319 -2.32 -7.36 -2.50
N CYS A 320 -2.98 -7.85 -3.55
CA CYS A 320 -3.96 -7.04 -4.27
C CYS A 320 -5.21 -6.80 -3.39
N CYS A 321 -6.09 -5.89 -3.81
CA CYS A 321 -7.32 -5.56 -3.07
C CYS A 321 -8.11 -6.81 -2.66
N SER A 322 -8.34 -7.74 -3.58
CA SER A 322 -9.06 -8.99 -3.31
C SER A 322 -8.35 -9.90 -2.31
N LEU A 323 -7.02 -9.97 -2.34
CA LEU A 323 -6.23 -10.76 -1.39
C LEU A 323 -6.18 -10.13 0.01
N GLN A 324 -6.26 -8.79 0.09
CA GLN A 324 -6.43 -8.09 1.38
C GLN A 324 -7.78 -8.42 2.00
N LEU A 325 -8.85 -8.47 1.20
CA LEU A 325 -10.18 -8.87 1.68
C LEU A 325 -10.18 -10.34 2.13
N LEU A 326 -9.62 -11.23 1.32
CA LEU A 326 -9.44 -12.63 1.70
C LEU A 326 -8.69 -12.76 3.03
N ARG A 327 -7.61 -11.98 3.22
CA ARG A 327 -6.86 -11.97 4.48
C ARG A 327 -7.75 -11.57 5.66
N ASN A 328 -8.48 -10.46 5.51
CA ASN A 328 -9.38 -9.94 6.54
C ASN A 328 -10.45 -10.97 6.92
N SER A 329 -11.05 -11.65 5.94
CA SER A 329 -12.08 -12.67 6.19
C SER A 329 -11.49 -13.92 6.86
N VAL A 330 -10.28 -14.35 6.48
CA VAL A 330 -9.56 -15.43 7.20
C VAL A 330 -9.25 -15.03 8.65
N ASP A 331 -8.80 -13.80 8.88
CA ASP A 331 -8.47 -13.30 10.21
C ASP A 331 -9.73 -13.22 11.10
N LYS A 332 -10.90 -12.85 10.53
CA LYS A 332 -12.23 -12.91 11.18
C LYS A 332 -12.71 -14.32 11.50
N GLY A 333 -12.10 -15.35 10.93
CA GLY A 333 -12.41 -16.76 11.23
C GLY A 333 -13.35 -17.43 10.23
N GLU A 334 -13.62 -16.81 9.08
CA GLU A 334 -14.47 -17.42 8.05
C GLU A 334 -13.91 -18.77 7.62
N SER A 335 -14.77 -19.79 7.53
CA SER A 335 -14.39 -21.20 7.33
C SER A 335 -14.60 -21.70 5.90
N HIS A 336 -15.56 -21.12 5.18
CA HIS A 336 -15.96 -21.54 3.84
C HIS A 336 -15.74 -20.37 2.87
N PHE A 337 -14.95 -20.60 1.82
CA PHE A 337 -14.61 -19.57 0.84
C PHE A 337 -14.90 -20.03 -0.58
N LEU A 338 -15.38 -19.09 -1.39
CA LEU A 338 -15.55 -19.26 -2.82
C LEU A 338 -14.80 -18.14 -3.55
N LEU A 339 -13.89 -18.53 -4.44
CA LEU A 339 -13.06 -17.60 -5.20
C LEU A 339 -13.69 -17.43 -6.58
N ALA A 340 -14.15 -16.23 -6.92
CA ALA A 340 -14.81 -15.96 -8.20
C ALA A 340 -14.01 -14.92 -9.00
N ALA A 341 -13.47 -15.31 -10.16
CA ALA A 341 -12.79 -14.38 -11.06
C ALA A 341 -13.78 -13.76 -12.04
N SER A 342 -13.81 -12.43 -12.07
CA SER A 342 -14.70 -11.62 -12.91
C SER A 342 -13.93 -10.58 -13.73
N ASN A 343 -14.51 -10.14 -14.85
CA ASN A 343 -14.00 -9.02 -15.66
C ASN A 343 -13.90 -7.69 -14.89
N VAL A 344 -14.51 -7.59 -13.71
CA VAL A 344 -14.58 -6.37 -12.90
C VAL A 344 -14.32 -6.71 -11.44
N CYS A 345 -13.30 -6.09 -10.85
CA CYS A 345 -13.11 -6.06 -9.39
C CYS A 345 -13.44 -4.69 -8.77
N ASP A 346 -13.46 -3.61 -9.57
CA ASP A 346 -13.76 -2.24 -9.12
C ASP A 346 -14.16 -1.23 -10.24
N ALA A 347 -14.37 -1.67 -11.48
CA ALA A 347 -14.61 -0.80 -12.65
C ALA A 347 -16.00 -0.13 -12.66
N GLU A 348 -16.04 1.10 -13.19
CA GLU A 348 -17.19 2.01 -13.10
C GLU A 348 -18.36 1.63 -14.04
N ASP A 349 -18.10 1.01 -15.21
CA ASP A 349 -19.10 0.95 -16.29
C ASP A 349 -19.50 -0.45 -16.79
N ALA A 350 -18.88 -1.52 -16.29
CA ALA A 350 -19.14 -2.88 -16.76
C ALA A 350 -19.95 -3.69 -15.73
N SER A 351 -20.97 -4.41 -16.21
CA SER A 351 -21.64 -5.45 -15.41
C SER A 351 -20.64 -6.57 -15.13
N PRO A 352 -20.49 -7.00 -13.86
CA PRO A 352 -19.60 -8.10 -13.54
C PRO A 352 -20.08 -9.36 -14.25
N GLU A 353 -19.15 -10.08 -14.86
CA GLU A 353 -19.36 -11.42 -15.39
C GLU A 353 -18.34 -12.34 -14.77
N VAL A 354 -18.79 -13.50 -14.30
CA VAL A 354 -17.94 -14.53 -13.70
C VAL A 354 -17.44 -15.49 -14.77
N TYR A 355 -16.13 -15.70 -14.82
CA TYR A 355 -15.47 -16.58 -15.79
C TYR A 355 -14.93 -17.86 -15.14
N ARG A 356 -14.40 -17.75 -13.92
CA ARG A 356 -13.85 -18.89 -13.17
C ARG A 356 -14.35 -18.86 -11.74
N ILE A 357 -14.64 -20.02 -11.19
CA ILE A 357 -14.85 -20.17 -9.75
C ILE A 357 -13.97 -21.29 -9.21
N ARG A 358 -13.65 -21.19 -7.93
CA ARG A 358 -12.92 -22.24 -7.21
C ARG A 358 -13.36 -22.24 -5.75
N ALA A 359 -13.88 -23.38 -5.29
CA ALA A 359 -14.15 -23.58 -3.88
C ALA A 359 -12.83 -23.77 -3.12
N ALA A 360 -12.70 -23.21 -1.94
CA ALA A 360 -11.46 -23.27 -1.15
C ALA A 360 -11.05 -24.67 -0.68
N ASN A 361 -12.04 -25.55 -0.53
CA ASN A 361 -11.85 -26.93 -0.06
C ASN A 361 -11.57 -27.89 -1.22
N ASP A 362 -11.70 -27.39 -2.45
CA ASP A 362 -11.53 -28.15 -3.68
C ASP A 362 -10.22 -27.73 -4.38
N GLN A 363 -9.57 -28.68 -5.03
CA GLN A 363 -8.43 -28.38 -5.90
C GLN A 363 -8.86 -28.04 -7.32
N GLU A 364 -10.10 -28.37 -7.70
CA GLU A 364 -10.62 -28.13 -9.03
C GLU A 364 -11.06 -26.68 -9.25
N THR A 365 -10.77 -26.15 -10.44
CA THR A 365 -11.33 -24.88 -10.92
C THR A 365 -12.52 -25.21 -11.79
N ILE A 366 -13.69 -24.67 -11.48
CA ILE A 366 -14.84 -24.76 -12.37
C ILE A 366 -14.76 -23.57 -13.34
N LEU A 367 -14.64 -23.89 -14.62
CA LEU A 367 -14.68 -22.92 -15.73
C LEU A 367 -16.15 -22.69 -16.10
N LEU A 368 -16.69 -21.50 -15.81
CA LEU A 368 -18.12 -21.24 -16.00
C LEU A 368 -18.47 -20.74 -17.40
N LYS A 369 -17.53 -20.08 -18.07
CA LYS A 369 -17.69 -19.59 -19.45
C LYS A 369 -16.38 -19.76 -20.19
N SER A 370 -16.46 -20.18 -21.46
CA SER A 370 -15.39 -19.96 -22.43
C SER A 370 -15.18 -18.46 -22.62
N SER A 371 -13.94 -18.07 -22.87
CA SER A 371 -13.53 -16.67 -22.82
C SER A 371 -14.14 -15.88 -23.98
N PRO A 372 -14.27 -14.55 -23.93
CA PRO A 372 -14.82 -13.77 -25.04
C PRO A 372 -14.02 -13.91 -26.35
N SER A 373 -12.76 -14.34 -26.26
CA SER A 373 -11.85 -14.66 -27.36
C SER A 373 -12.13 -16.01 -28.05
N ASP A 374 -12.97 -16.86 -27.47
CA ASP A 374 -13.41 -18.14 -28.06
C ASP A 374 -14.62 -17.94 -29.01
N ARG A 375 -14.99 -16.69 -29.33
CA ARG A 375 -16.08 -16.32 -30.26
C ARG A 375 -15.60 -15.60 -31.51
#